data_AF-W6ZV80-F1
#
_entry.id   AF-W6ZV80-F1
#
_cell.length_a   1.000
_cell.length_b   1.000
_cell.length_c   1.000
_cell.angle_alpha   90.00
_cell.angle_beta   90.00
_cell.angle_gamma   90.00
#
_symmetry.space_group_name_H-M   'P 1'
#
loop_
_entity.id
_entity.type
_entity.pdbx_description
1 polymer ?
#
loop_
_entity_poly.entity_id
_entity_poly.type
_entity_poly.pdbx_seq_one_letter_code
_entity_poly.pdbx_strand_id
1 'polypeptide(L)'
;MVPSDPFRNCAAEGRLPNLDSRVAKRVPGLTSPEVGLDESKGAPRRNGSTMGLVLRKLAVICALFFLLQNRPQLDRKDPSDLREKESYWRQLSQHKTDKREENVSVSKEGLDRLWKEEITKWKADMYELNKETFWEFKKVCLINNVNFNWENEFWAKFRNQVSRNIYTKEQKDYEDFSNLKSNKPTEKEIKDFIMSKRKSFDIFCDFLRNERSSLIDHVLKEWMKERSMVLDKMGHKKCKIQKLLKKIQKKKIAKYYS
;
A
#
# COMPACT_ATOMS: atom_id res chain seq x y z
N MET A 1 11.54 4.83 -31.13
CA MET A 1 10.89 5.41 -29.94
C MET A 1 11.50 4.76 -28.71
N VAL A 2 12.20 5.54 -27.87
CA VAL A 2 12.83 5.04 -26.64
C VAL A 2 11.76 5.00 -25.55
N PRO A 3 11.62 3.91 -24.76
CA PRO A 3 10.72 3.91 -23.62
C PRO A 3 11.24 4.89 -22.57
N SER A 4 10.53 5.99 -22.38
CA SER A 4 10.77 6.91 -21.28
C SER A 4 10.33 6.25 -19.98
N ASP A 5 11.28 5.74 -19.21
CA ASP A 5 11.08 5.22 -17.86
C ASP A 5 10.52 6.32 -16.94
N PRO A 6 9.25 6.21 -16.47
CA PRO A 6 8.60 7.23 -15.67
C PRO A 6 9.23 7.40 -14.27
N PHE A 7 10.15 6.51 -13.87
CA PHE A 7 10.81 6.55 -12.56
C PHE A 7 12.23 7.13 -12.60
N ARG A 8 12.72 7.55 -13.78
CA ARG A 8 14.11 8.03 -13.96
C ARG A 8 14.43 9.29 -13.14
N ASN A 9 13.41 10.08 -12.77
CA ASN A 9 13.56 11.31 -11.99
C ASN A 9 13.44 11.12 -10.47
N CYS A 10 13.23 9.90 -9.97
CA CYS A 10 13.16 9.64 -8.53
C CYS A 10 14.55 9.45 -7.87
N ALA A 11 15.63 9.43 -8.66
CA ALA A 11 16.99 9.06 -8.21
C ALA A 11 17.95 10.25 -8.02
N ALA A 12 17.47 11.49 -8.09
CA ALA A 12 18.32 12.68 -7.96
C ALA A 12 18.02 13.43 -6.66
N GLU A 13 18.50 12.92 -5.54
CA GLU A 13 18.91 13.74 -4.39
C GLU A 13 19.81 12.92 -3.46
N GLY A 14 21.08 12.84 -3.84
CA GLY A 14 22.13 12.33 -2.98
C GLY A 14 22.50 13.39 -1.94
N ARG A 15 22.14 13.13 -0.67
CA ARG A 15 22.92 13.43 0.54
C ARG A 15 22.17 12.94 1.77
N LEU A 16 22.78 12.02 2.52
CA LEU A 16 22.39 11.70 3.90
C LEU A 16 22.61 12.92 4.80
N PRO A 17 21.63 13.36 5.61
CA PRO A 17 21.94 14.06 6.84
C PRO A 17 22.13 13.02 7.97
N ASN A 18 23.32 13.06 8.57
CA ASN A 18 23.50 12.67 9.97
C ASN A 18 22.54 13.48 10.83
N LEU A 19 21.91 12.87 11.85
CA LEU A 19 21.56 13.60 13.07
C LEU A 19 21.25 12.66 14.24
N ASP A 20 22.11 12.78 15.25
CA ASP A 20 21.88 12.41 16.63
C ASP A 20 20.76 13.26 17.27
N SER A 21 20.09 12.63 18.24
CA SER A 21 19.40 13.13 19.44
C SER A 21 18.74 14.53 19.49
N ARG A 22 17.49 14.49 20.00
CA ARG A 22 16.74 15.51 20.77
C ARG A 22 16.46 16.86 20.08
N VAL A 23 15.16 17.14 19.90
CA VAL A 23 14.43 18.30 20.46
C VAL A 23 12.95 18.13 20.11
N ALA A 24 12.11 18.17 21.13
CA ALA A 24 10.66 18.31 20.98
C ALA A 24 10.32 19.75 20.56
N LYS A 25 9.47 19.90 19.54
CA LYS A 25 8.57 21.06 19.37
C LYS A 25 7.26 20.59 18.73
N ARG A 26 6.17 20.74 19.49
CA ARG A 26 4.77 20.70 19.03
C ARG A 26 4.49 21.93 18.16
N VAL A 27 3.60 21.79 17.18
CA VAL A 27 2.55 22.78 16.82
C VAL A 27 1.33 22.00 16.27
N PRO A 28 0.08 22.47 16.48
CA PRO A 28 -1.13 21.68 16.69
C PRO A 28 -2.13 21.74 15.52
N GLY A 29 -3.19 20.95 15.62
CA GLY A 29 -4.40 21.14 14.80
C GLY A 29 -5.20 19.86 14.67
N LEU A 30 -6.10 19.61 15.62
CA LEU A 30 -7.46 19.11 15.39
C LEU A 30 -8.13 18.99 16.78
N THR A 31 -9.10 19.87 16.95
CA THR A 31 -9.98 20.07 18.09
C THR A 31 -10.78 18.81 18.44
N SER A 32 -10.92 18.57 19.75
CA SER A 32 -11.92 17.73 20.39
C SER A 32 -13.34 17.97 19.87
N PRO A 33 -14.26 17.02 20.15
CA PRO A 33 -15.25 17.38 21.15
C PRO A 33 -15.19 16.49 22.39
N GLU A 34 -15.60 17.15 23.46
CA GLU A 34 -15.60 16.79 24.86
C GLU A 34 -16.44 15.54 25.16
N VAL A 35 -15.92 14.69 26.04
CA VAL A 35 -16.73 14.10 27.11
C VAL A 35 -15.86 14.19 28.36
N GLY A 36 -16.19 15.16 29.21
CA GLY A 36 -15.58 15.32 30.52
C GLY A 36 -16.09 14.27 31.49
N LEU A 37 -15.19 13.74 32.32
CA LEU A 37 -15.49 13.39 33.70
C LEU A 37 -14.25 13.71 34.54
N ASP A 38 -14.56 14.30 35.68
CA ASP A 38 -13.76 15.25 36.43
C ASP A 38 -12.83 14.57 37.46
N GLU A 39 -11.80 15.34 37.82
CA GLU A 39 -10.95 15.33 39.01
C GLU A 39 -10.94 14.13 39.99
N SER A 40 -9.73 13.67 40.38
CA SER A 40 -9.08 14.17 41.63
C SER A 40 -7.84 13.36 42.08
N LYS A 41 -6.76 14.12 42.33
CA LYS A 41 -5.75 14.05 43.41
C LYS A 41 -5.22 12.69 43.96
N GLY A 42 -3.88 12.63 44.06
CA GLY A 42 -3.21 12.15 45.28
C GLY A 42 -2.30 10.91 45.12
N ALA A 43 -0.98 11.13 45.23
CA ALA A 43 0.04 10.08 45.42
C ALA A 43 -0.23 9.27 46.73
N PRO A 44 0.26 8.01 46.93
CA PRO A 44 1.68 7.65 46.82
C PRO A 44 2.01 6.23 46.29
N ARG A 45 3.32 6.01 46.09
CA ARG A 45 3.99 4.75 45.77
C ARG A 45 3.45 3.53 46.53
N ARG A 46 3.09 2.47 45.79
CA ARG A 46 3.13 1.07 46.25
C ARG A 46 3.85 0.23 45.20
N ASN A 47 5.11 -0.11 45.48
CA ASN A 47 5.80 -1.20 44.80
C ASN A 47 5.13 -2.51 45.22
N GLY A 48 4.21 -2.99 44.39
CA GLY A 48 3.58 -4.29 44.53
C GLY A 48 2.73 -4.55 43.30
N SER A 49 2.95 -5.69 42.64
CA SER A 49 2.14 -6.20 41.52
C SER A 49 2.52 -5.78 40.07
N THR A 50 3.75 -5.39 39.76
CA THR A 50 4.18 -5.35 38.34
C THR A 50 4.37 -6.76 37.77
N MET A 51 4.93 -7.69 38.57
CA MET A 51 5.23 -9.06 38.14
C MET A 51 3.95 -9.88 37.88
N GLY A 52 2.92 -9.74 38.72
CA GLY A 52 1.63 -10.41 38.55
C GLY A 52 0.87 -9.90 37.31
N LEU A 53 0.99 -8.61 36.98
CA LEU A 53 0.36 -8.04 35.79
C LEU A 53 1.06 -8.52 34.51
N VAL A 54 2.40 -8.64 34.53
CA VAL A 54 3.17 -9.19 33.41
C VAL A 54 2.87 -10.68 33.22
N LEU A 55 2.81 -11.46 34.31
CA LEU A 55 2.46 -12.88 34.25
C LEU A 55 1.03 -13.12 33.77
N ARG A 56 0.06 -12.29 34.17
CA ARG A 56 -1.32 -12.35 33.62
C ARG A 56 -1.36 -12.01 32.13
N LYS A 57 -0.60 -11.01 31.68
CA LYS A 57 -0.51 -10.68 30.24
C LYS A 57 0.14 -11.81 29.45
N LEU A 58 1.20 -12.43 29.97
CA LEU A 58 1.84 -13.60 29.36
C LEU A 58 0.89 -14.80 29.31
N ALA A 59 0.12 -15.04 30.38
CA ALA A 59 -0.88 -16.11 30.40
C ALA A 59 -2.00 -15.89 29.36
N VAL A 60 -2.46 -14.65 29.17
CA VAL A 60 -3.45 -14.31 28.14
C VAL A 60 -2.86 -14.48 26.73
N ILE A 61 -1.62 -14.07 26.51
CA ILE A 61 -0.94 -14.24 25.21
C ILE A 61 -0.73 -15.74 24.90
N CYS A 62 -0.30 -16.53 25.89
CA CYS A 62 -0.17 -17.98 25.75
C CYS A 62 -1.54 -18.64 25.49
N ALA A 63 -2.60 -18.24 26.20
CA ALA A 63 -3.95 -18.76 25.97
C ALA A 63 -4.47 -18.41 24.58
N LEU A 64 -4.24 -17.18 24.09
CA LEU A 64 -4.56 -16.79 22.72
C LEU A 64 -3.76 -17.59 21.69
N PHE A 65 -2.48 -17.85 21.96
CA PHE A 65 -1.62 -18.66 21.09
C PHE A 65 -2.09 -20.12 21.05
N PHE A 66 -2.48 -20.70 22.19
CA PHE A 66 -3.08 -22.03 22.25
C PHE A 66 -4.47 -22.08 21.60
N LEU A 67 -5.30 -21.04 21.69
CA LEU A 67 -6.57 -20.96 20.97
C LEU A 67 -6.39 -20.79 19.47
N LEU A 68 -5.34 -20.08 19.03
CA LEU A 68 -4.98 -19.94 17.62
C LEU A 68 -4.39 -21.24 17.05
N GLN A 69 -3.61 -21.99 17.84
CA GLN A 69 -3.03 -23.28 17.42
C GLN A 69 -4.01 -24.46 17.53
N ASN A 70 -4.94 -24.43 18.49
CA ASN A 70 -5.95 -25.48 18.70
C ASN A 70 -7.32 -25.16 18.09
N ARG A 71 -7.41 -24.15 17.21
CA ARG A 71 -8.59 -24.06 16.34
C ARG A 71 -8.60 -25.36 15.53
N PRO A 72 -9.65 -26.21 15.64
CA PRO A 72 -9.74 -27.38 14.77
C PRO A 72 -9.61 -26.87 13.34
N GLN A 73 -9.05 -27.71 12.46
CA GLN A 73 -8.94 -27.50 11.02
C GLN A 73 -10.32 -27.32 10.35
N LEU A 74 -11.09 -26.31 10.76
CA LEU A 74 -12.25 -25.82 10.06
C LEU A 74 -11.72 -24.87 8.99
N ASP A 75 -11.95 -25.27 7.75
CA ASP A 75 -11.63 -24.58 6.52
C ASP A 75 -10.15 -24.53 6.14
N ARG A 76 -9.53 -25.71 6.03
CA ARG A 76 -8.56 -25.91 4.95
C ARG A 76 -9.35 -26.01 3.64
N LYS A 77 -9.88 -24.88 3.16
CA LYS A 77 -10.58 -24.81 1.88
C LYS A 77 -9.65 -25.33 0.78
N ASP A 78 -10.16 -26.30 0.03
CA ASP A 78 -9.50 -26.90 -1.11
C ASP A 78 -9.18 -25.78 -2.14
N PRO A 79 -7.98 -25.74 -2.75
CA PRO A 79 -7.67 -24.76 -3.82
C PRO A 79 -8.71 -24.75 -4.97
N SER A 80 -9.47 -25.84 -5.12
CA SER A 80 -10.59 -25.97 -6.05
C SER A 80 -11.76 -25.02 -5.69
N ASP A 81 -12.01 -24.82 -4.41
CA ASP A 81 -13.11 -24.05 -3.82
C ASP A 81 -12.92 -22.52 -3.99
N LEU A 82 -11.65 -22.09 -4.03
CA LEU A 82 -11.27 -20.70 -4.37
C LEU A 82 -11.51 -20.41 -5.86
N ARG A 83 -11.23 -21.38 -6.73
CA ARG A 83 -11.46 -21.29 -8.18
C ARG A 83 -12.95 -21.20 -8.51
N GLU A 84 -13.77 -21.97 -7.79
CA GLU A 84 -15.22 -21.99 -7.97
C GLU A 84 -15.85 -20.66 -7.53
N LYS A 85 -15.42 -20.09 -6.40
CA LYS A 85 -15.82 -18.73 -5.99
C LYS A 85 -15.41 -17.67 -7.00
N GLU A 86 -14.18 -17.72 -7.51
CA GLU A 86 -13.69 -16.75 -8.49
C GLU A 86 -14.44 -16.86 -9.84
N SER A 87 -14.86 -18.08 -10.22
CA SER A 87 -15.71 -18.34 -11.39
C SER A 87 -17.14 -17.81 -11.19
N TYR A 88 -17.70 -17.97 -9.99
CA TYR A 88 -19.01 -17.44 -9.62
C TYR A 88 -19.01 -15.91 -9.66
N TRP A 89 -17.97 -15.25 -9.13
CA TRP A 89 -17.83 -13.79 -9.22
C TRP A 89 -17.69 -13.29 -10.67
N ARG A 90 -16.98 -14.04 -11.53
CA ARG A 90 -16.89 -13.75 -12.97
C ARG A 90 -18.24 -13.88 -13.69
N GLN A 91 -18.99 -14.95 -13.42
CA GLN A 91 -20.33 -15.14 -13.98
C GLN A 91 -21.33 -14.11 -13.47
N LEU A 92 -21.26 -13.73 -12.19
CA LEU A 92 -22.11 -12.69 -11.61
C LEU A 92 -21.79 -11.30 -12.19
N SER A 93 -20.51 -11.03 -12.48
CA SER A 93 -20.06 -9.83 -13.17
C SER A 93 -20.59 -9.79 -14.61
N GLN A 94 -20.40 -10.86 -15.38
CA GLN A 94 -20.94 -10.97 -16.75
C GLN A 94 -22.45 -10.79 -16.79
N HIS A 95 -23.21 -11.49 -15.94
CA HIS A 95 -24.67 -11.38 -15.89
C HIS A 95 -25.17 -9.98 -15.44
N LYS A 96 -24.41 -9.26 -14.59
CA LYS A 96 -24.68 -7.83 -14.28
C LYS A 96 -24.35 -6.90 -15.44
N THR A 97 -23.39 -7.27 -16.28
CA THR A 97 -22.99 -6.49 -17.45
C THR A 97 -24.05 -6.64 -18.54
N ASP A 98 -24.48 -7.88 -18.81
CA ASP A 98 -25.49 -8.22 -19.81
C ASP A 98 -26.88 -7.63 -19.47
N LYS A 99 -27.33 -7.72 -18.21
CA LYS A 99 -28.60 -7.09 -17.78
C LYS A 99 -28.62 -5.56 -17.88
N ARG A 100 -27.46 -4.91 -17.93
CA ARG A 100 -27.34 -3.45 -18.01
C ARG A 100 -27.38 -2.93 -19.44
N GLU A 101 -27.21 -3.81 -20.42
CA GLU A 101 -27.33 -3.49 -21.85
C GLU A 101 -28.81 -3.56 -22.32
N GLU A 102 -29.66 -4.33 -21.63
CA GLU A 102 -31.00 -4.68 -22.13
C GLU A 102 -32.13 -3.72 -21.69
N ASN A 103 -31.95 -2.88 -20.67
CA ASN A 103 -33.01 -1.99 -20.17
C ASN A 103 -32.52 -0.53 -20.03
N VAL A 104 -32.62 0.24 -21.11
CA VAL A 104 -32.28 1.67 -21.07
C VAL A 104 -33.33 2.46 -21.87
N SER A 105 -34.43 2.83 -21.20
CA SER A 105 -35.32 3.93 -21.61
C SER A 105 -34.85 5.21 -20.93
N VAL A 106 -34.34 6.18 -21.70
CA VAL A 106 -33.62 7.35 -21.15
C VAL A 106 -34.48 8.61 -21.20
N SER A 107 -34.92 9.09 -20.03
CA SER A 107 -35.27 10.51 -19.84
C SER A 107 -34.01 11.33 -19.51
N LYS A 108 -34.11 12.66 -19.44
CA LYS A 108 -32.99 13.55 -19.04
C LYS A 108 -32.44 13.25 -17.63
N GLU A 109 -33.29 12.76 -16.73
CA GLU A 109 -32.92 12.24 -15.40
C GLU A 109 -32.16 10.91 -15.50
N GLY A 110 -32.32 10.20 -16.62
CA GLY A 110 -31.59 8.99 -16.96
C GLY A 110 -30.10 9.21 -17.17
N LEU A 111 -29.66 10.34 -17.75
CA LEU A 111 -28.22 10.62 -17.95
C LEU A 111 -27.49 10.77 -16.61
N ASP A 112 -28.01 11.60 -15.70
CA ASP A 112 -27.41 11.82 -14.38
C ASP A 112 -27.39 10.51 -13.57
N ARG A 113 -28.46 9.71 -13.66
CA ARG A 113 -28.55 8.40 -13.02
C ARG A 113 -27.50 7.45 -13.57
N LEU A 114 -27.46 7.24 -14.89
CA LEU A 114 -26.50 6.36 -15.56
C LEU A 114 -25.06 6.76 -15.27
N TRP A 115 -24.76 8.06 -15.31
CA TRP A 115 -23.43 8.58 -15.01
C TRP A 115 -23.01 8.28 -13.56
N LYS A 116 -23.88 8.58 -12.60
CA LYS A 116 -23.62 8.29 -11.18
C LYS A 116 -23.36 6.81 -10.95
N GLU A 117 -24.14 5.99 -11.62
CA GLU A 117 -24.04 4.53 -11.62
C GLU A 117 -22.70 4.02 -12.17
N GLU A 118 -22.20 4.59 -13.27
CA GLU A 118 -20.90 4.23 -13.82
C GLU A 118 -19.75 4.71 -12.94
N ILE A 119 -19.79 5.96 -12.47
CA ILE A 119 -18.75 6.52 -11.60
C ILE A 119 -18.67 5.76 -10.28
N THR A 120 -19.80 5.38 -9.70
CA THR A 120 -19.82 4.59 -8.46
C THR A 120 -19.17 3.23 -8.67
N LYS A 121 -19.48 2.55 -9.79
CA LYS A 121 -18.85 1.27 -10.14
C LYS A 121 -17.34 1.45 -10.32
N TRP A 122 -16.93 2.43 -11.13
CA TRP A 122 -15.52 2.70 -11.38
C TRP A 122 -14.74 3.01 -10.09
N LYS A 123 -15.30 3.81 -9.17
CA LYS A 123 -14.68 4.09 -7.87
C LYS A 123 -14.52 2.82 -7.01
N ALA A 124 -15.50 1.91 -7.05
CA ALA A 124 -15.40 0.63 -6.35
C ALA A 124 -14.30 -0.25 -6.97
N ASP A 125 -14.22 -0.31 -8.30
CA ASP A 125 -13.19 -1.07 -9.02
C ASP A 125 -11.78 -0.50 -8.74
N MET A 126 -11.64 0.82 -8.69
CA MET A 126 -10.39 1.51 -8.30
C MET A 126 -9.98 1.18 -6.86
N TYR A 127 -10.94 1.13 -5.94
CA TYR A 127 -10.67 0.79 -4.55
C TYR A 127 -10.15 -0.64 -4.41
N GLU A 128 -10.80 -1.62 -5.05
CA GLU A 128 -10.36 -3.02 -5.00
C GLU A 128 -8.99 -3.20 -5.67
N LEU A 129 -8.76 -2.59 -6.85
CA LEU A 129 -7.44 -2.63 -7.50
C LEU A 129 -6.32 -2.06 -6.61
N ASN A 130 -6.56 -0.92 -5.96
CA ASN A 130 -5.57 -0.31 -5.08
C ASN A 130 -5.30 -1.19 -3.84
N LYS A 131 -6.35 -1.82 -3.29
CA LYS A 131 -6.24 -2.75 -2.16
C LYS A 131 -5.47 -4.01 -2.54
N GLU A 132 -5.76 -4.62 -3.68
CA GLU A 132 -4.99 -5.75 -4.21
C GLU A 132 -3.52 -5.38 -4.42
N THR A 133 -3.27 -4.23 -5.06
CA THR A 133 -1.92 -3.70 -5.29
C THR A 133 -1.15 -3.54 -3.99
N PHE A 134 -1.79 -2.98 -2.95
CA PHE A 134 -1.18 -2.84 -1.63
C PHE A 134 -0.78 -4.18 -1.03
N TRP A 135 -1.68 -5.16 -1.03
CA TRP A 135 -1.40 -6.47 -0.42
C TRP A 135 -0.34 -7.25 -1.18
N GLU A 136 -0.33 -7.17 -2.50
CA GLU A 136 0.72 -7.78 -3.32
C GLU A 136 2.07 -7.13 -3.07
N PHE A 137 2.13 -5.80 -3.05
CA PHE A 137 3.32 -5.05 -2.67
C PHE A 137 3.82 -5.45 -1.26
N LYS A 138 2.94 -5.48 -0.26
CA LYS A 138 3.27 -5.91 1.11
C LYS A 138 3.86 -7.33 1.14
N LYS A 139 3.24 -8.26 0.41
CA LYS A 139 3.69 -9.64 0.31
C LYS A 139 5.09 -9.73 -0.29
N VAL A 140 5.35 -9.01 -1.38
CA VAL A 140 6.67 -8.96 -2.03
C VAL A 140 7.72 -8.39 -1.08
N CYS A 141 7.41 -7.29 -0.39
CA CYS A 141 8.32 -6.67 0.57
C CYS A 141 8.69 -7.60 1.71
N LEU A 142 7.71 -8.33 2.26
CA LEU A 142 7.92 -9.31 3.32
C LEU A 142 8.81 -10.49 2.87
N ILE A 143 8.53 -11.07 1.70
CA ILE A 143 9.33 -12.19 1.15
C ILE A 143 10.79 -11.77 0.94
N ASN A 144 11.02 -10.53 0.52
CA ASN A 144 12.35 -10.03 0.19
C ASN A 144 13.06 -9.33 1.35
N ASN A 145 12.46 -9.36 2.55
CA ASN A 145 12.96 -8.68 3.75
C ASN A 145 13.28 -7.21 3.48
N VAL A 146 12.41 -6.51 2.75
CA VAL A 146 12.53 -5.08 2.50
C VAL A 146 12.44 -4.33 3.82
N ASN A 147 13.27 -3.29 3.99
CA ASN A 147 13.20 -2.46 5.18
C ASN A 147 11.86 -1.70 5.25
N PHE A 148 11.20 -1.78 6.40
CA PHE A 148 9.87 -1.19 6.62
C PHE A 148 9.79 0.32 6.35
N ASN A 149 10.82 1.10 6.69
CA ASN A 149 10.81 2.54 6.46
C ASN A 149 10.90 2.85 4.96
N TRP A 150 11.82 2.16 4.27
CA TRP A 150 12.00 2.28 2.83
C TRP A 150 10.73 1.87 2.07
N GLU A 151 10.13 0.74 2.46
CA GLU A 151 8.86 0.26 1.95
C GLU A 151 7.73 1.30 2.08
N ASN A 152 7.56 1.90 3.26
CA ASN A 152 6.49 2.87 3.48
C ASN A 152 6.68 4.14 2.67
N GLU A 153 7.92 4.64 2.57
CA GLU A 153 8.24 5.81 1.74
C GLU A 153 7.95 5.52 0.26
N PHE A 154 8.36 4.35 -0.23
CA PHE A 154 8.14 3.94 -1.60
C PHE A 154 6.64 3.83 -1.90
N TRP A 155 5.89 3.15 -1.04
CA TRP A 155 4.45 3.01 -1.15
C TRP A 155 3.72 4.37 -1.13
N ALA A 156 4.16 5.29 -0.27
CA ALA A 156 3.59 6.64 -0.20
C ALA A 156 3.78 7.41 -1.51
N LYS A 157 4.98 7.35 -2.12
CA LYS A 157 5.25 8.00 -3.42
C LYS A 157 4.36 7.42 -4.52
N PHE A 158 4.29 6.10 -4.64
CA PHE A 158 3.45 5.43 -5.62
C PHE A 158 1.97 5.79 -5.45
N ARG A 159 1.44 5.68 -4.22
CA ARG A 159 0.05 6.02 -3.92
C ARG A 159 -0.28 7.46 -4.29
N ASN A 160 0.62 8.40 -3.98
CA ASN A 160 0.43 9.81 -4.33
C ASN A 160 0.37 10.02 -5.85
N GLN A 161 1.19 9.31 -6.62
CA GLN A 161 1.17 9.37 -8.08
C GLN A 161 -0.14 8.80 -8.63
N VAL A 162 -0.56 7.61 -8.18
CA VAL A 162 -1.82 6.98 -8.60
C VAL A 162 -3.02 7.87 -8.26
N SER A 163 -3.07 8.43 -7.04
CA SER A 163 -4.14 9.35 -6.64
C SER A 163 -4.23 10.58 -7.54
N ARG A 164 -3.09 11.15 -7.96
CA ARG A 164 -3.08 12.27 -8.92
C ARG A 164 -3.65 11.84 -10.27
N ASN A 165 -3.24 10.67 -10.78
CA ASN A 165 -3.73 10.16 -12.07
C ASN A 165 -5.24 9.92 -12.05
N ILE A 166 -5.76 9.32 -10.98
CA ILE A 166 -7.20 9.10 -10.78
C ILE A 166 -7.93 10.46 -10.77
N TYR A 167 -7.44 11.42 -9.99
CA TYR A 167 -8.05 12.74 -9.89
C TYR A 167 -8.09 13.47 -11.24
N THR A 168 -6.98 13.48 -11.98
CA THR A 168 -6.92 14.09 -13.31
C THR A 168 -7.89 13.43 -14.29
N LYS A 169 -8.06 12.10 -14.22
CA LYS A 169 -9.04 11.41 -15.05
C LYS A 169 -10.48 11.75 -14.65
N GLU A 170 -10.79 11.75 -13.36
CA GLU A 170 -12.11 12.12 -12.84
C GLU A 170 -12.51 13.55 -13.27
N GLN A 171 -11.58 14.50 -13.21
CA GLN A 171 -11.83 15.87 -13.69
C GLN A 171 -12.16 15.92 -15.18
N LYS A 172 -11.33 15.31 -16.04
CA LYS A 172 -11.56 15.27 -17.49
C LYS A 172 -12.90 14.62 -17.82
N ASP A 173 -13.20 13.50 -17.18
CA ASP A 173 -14.43 12.77 -17.42
C ASP A 173 -15.68 13.55 -16.93
N TYR A 174 -15.55 14.34 -15.86
CA TYR A 174 -16.59 15.25 -15.37
C TYR A 174 -16.80 16.45 -16.29
N GLU A 175 -15.73 17.01 -16.86
CA GLU A 175 -15.80 18.08 -17.87
C GLU A 175 -16.53 17.58 -19.12
N ASP A 176 -16.18 16.39 -19.63
CA ASP A 176 -16.86 15.77 -20.77
C ASP A 176 -18.35 15.55 -20.49
N PHE A 177 -18.68 15.06 -19.29
CA PHE A 177 -20.07 14.90 -18.85
C PHE A 177 -20.83 16.23 -18.80
N SER A 178 -20.20 17.27 -18.25
CA SER A 178 -20.80 18.62 -18.14
C SER A 178 -21.07 19.22 -19.53
N ASN A 179 -20.12 19.06 -20.46
CA ASN A 179 -20.24 19.50 -21.85
C ASN A 179 -21.35 18.76 -22.59
N LEU A 180 -21.47 17.45 -22.38
CA LEU A 180 -22.57 16.68 -22.96
C LEU A 180 -23.92 17.17 -22.41
N LYS A 181 -24.01 17.37 -21.09
CA LYS A 181 -25.23 17.82 -20.41
C LYS A 181 -25.70 19.19 -20.88
N SER A 182 -24.78 20.13 -21.13
CA SER A 182 -25.13 21.46 -21.65
C SER A 182 -25.74 21.44 -23.05
N ASN A 183 -25.37 20.44 -23.87
CA ASN A 183 -25.79 20.35 -25.28
C ASN A 183 -27.19 19.75 -25.49
N LYS A 184 -27.92 19.42 -24.41
CA LYS A 184 -29.24 18.74 -24.47
C LYS A 184 -29.20 17.49 -25.37
N PRO A 185 -28.44 16.47 -24.97
CA PRO A 185 -28.09 15.34 -25.82
C PRO A 185 -29.31 14.46 -26.10
N THR A 186 -29.29 13.82 -27.27
CA THR A 186 -30.25 12.79 -27.66
C THR A 186 -29.99 11.48 -26.90
N GLU A 187 -30.99 10.59 -26.84
CA GLU A 187 -30.83 9.28 -26.18
C GLU A 187 -29.69 8.44 -26.77
N LYS A 188 -29.48 8.51 -28.09
CA LYS A 188 -28.39 7.82 -28.76
C LYS A 188 -27.04 8.34 -28.30
N GLU A 189 -26.86 9.67 -28.24
CA GLU A 189 -25.62 10.30 -27.76
C GLU A 189 -25.35 9.96 -26.29
N ILE A 190 -26.39 9.87 -25.45
CA ILE A 190 -26.25 9.44 -24.05
C ILE A 190 -25.73 7.99 -23.98
N LYS A 191 -26.33 7.07 -24.75
CA LYS A 191 -25.90 5.66 -24.78
C LYS A 191 -24.46 5.52 -25.27
N ASP A 192 -24.12 6.19 -26.37
CA ASP A 192 -22.77 6.17 -26.95
C ASP A 192 -21.73 6.75 -25.98
N PHE A 193 -22.07 7.84 -25.27
CA PHE A 193 -21.20 8.42 -24.24
C PHE A 193 -20.95 7.44 -23.09
N ILE A 194 -22.00 6.84 -22.52
CA ILE A 194 -21.86 5.90 -21.40
C ILE A 194 -21.00 4.69 -21.81
N MET A 195 -21.23 4.13 -23.00
CA MET A 195 -20.44 3.02 -23.52
C MET A 195 -18.97 3.40 -23.76
N SER A 196 -18.72 4.61 -24.28
CA SER A 196 -17.37 5.15 -24.44
C SER A 196 -16.66 5.30 -23.08
N LYS A 197 -17.36 5.83 -22.07
CA LYS A 197 -16.80 6.00 -20.72
C LYS A 197 -16.51 4.67 -20.03
N ARG A 198 -17.38 3.66 -20.16
CA ARG A 198 -17.10 2.28 -19.68
C ARG A 198 -15.78 1.75 -20.25
N LYS A 199 -15.59 1.81 -21.57
CA LYS A 199 -14.34 1.38 -22.21
C LYS A 199 -13.14 2.18 -21.71
N SER A 200 -13.30 3.49 -21.55
CA SER A 200 -12.25 4.36 -21.02
C SER A 200 -11.86 4.00 -19.57
N PHE A 201 -12.83 3.61 -18.74
CA PHE A 201 -12.59 3.14 -17.38
C PHE A 201 -11.85 1.80 -17.38
N ASP A 202 -12.25 0.85 -18.22
CA ASP A 202 -11.58 -0.45 -18.35
C ASP A 202 -10.12 -0.29 -18.78
N ILE A 203 -9.86 0.54 -19.79
CA ILE A 203 -8.49 0.87 -20.24
C ILE A 203 -7.66 1.45 -19.09
N PHE A 204 -8.27 2.30 -18.27
CA PHE A 204 -7.57 2.89 -17.12
C PHE A 204 -7.31 1.88 -16.00
N CYS A 205 -8.25 0.97 -15.74
CA CYS A 205 -8.05 -0.17 -14.84
C CYS A 205 -6.84 -1.02 -15.28
N ASP A 206 -6.75 -1.33 -16.57
CA ASP A 206 -5.64 -2.12 -17.13
C ASP A 206 -4.32 -1.37 -17.07
N PHE A 207 -4.33 -0.05 -17.31
CA PHE A 207 -3.16 0.80 -17.08
C PHE A 207 -2.66 0.69 -15.63
N LEU A 208 -3.54 0.76 -14.63
CA LEU A 208 -3.14 0.64 -13.22
C LEU A 208 -2.62 -0.76 -12.86
N ARG A 209 -3.19 -1.82 -13.45
CA ARG A 209 -2.68 -3.20 -13.29
C ARG A 209 -1.25 -3.33 -13.85
N ASN A 210 -0.95 -2.67 -14.96
CA ASN A 210 0.39 -2.65 -15.52
C ASN A 210 1.36 -1.84 -14.64
N GLU A 211 0.93 -0.69 -14.13
CA GLU A 211 1.70 0.11 -13.17
C GLU A 211 2.03 -0.67 -11.88
N ARG A 212 1.09 -1.51 -11.40
CA ARG A 212 1.34 -2.42 -10.27
C ARG A 212 2.52 -3.36 -10.54
N SER A 213 2.59 -3.94 -11.74
CA SER A 213 3.67 -4.86 -12.12
C SER A 213 5.01 -4.12 -12.15
N SER A 214 5.03 -2.94 -12.77
CA SER A 214 6.20 -2.05 -12.81
C SER A 214 6.67 -1.62 -11.41
N LEU A 215 5.73 -1.31 -10.51
CA LEU A 215 6.01 -0.99 -9.10
C LEU A 215 6.78 -2.12 -8.43
N ILE A 216 6.29 -3.36 -8.54
CA ILE A 216 6.88 -4.54 -7.89
C ILE A 216 8.30 -4.76 -8.41
N ASP A 217 8.49 -4.73 -9.74
CA ASP A 217 9.81 -4.91 -10.35
C ASP A 217 10.79 -3.83 -9.93
N HIS A 218 10.35 -2.56 -9.90
CA HIS A 218 11.18 -1.44 -9.51
C HIS A 218 11.60 -1.54 -8.03
N VAL A 219 10.66 -1.89 -7.15
CA VAL A 219 10.92 -2.09 -5.72
C VAL A 219 11.98 -3.16 -5.49
N LEU A 220 11.85 -4.31 -6.16
CA LEU A 220 12.83 -5.38 -6.04
C LEU A 220 14.21 -4.96 -6.56
N LYS A 221 14.25 -4.28 -7.70
CA LYS A 221 15.50 -3.82 -8.31
C LYS A 221 16.24 -2.82 -7.43
N GLU A 222 15.55 -1.79 -6.93
CA GLU A 222 16.17 -0.78 -6.08
C GLU A 222 16.55 -1.35 -4.70
N TRP A 223 15.70 -2.20 -4.13
CA TRP A 223 16.03 -2.86 -2.85
C TRP A 223 17.26 -3.76 -2.96
N MET A 224 17.37 -4.54 -4.04
CA MET A 224 18.54 -5.40 -4.26
C MET A 224 19.84 -4.61 -4.42
N LYS A 225 19.79 -3.44 -5.06
CA LYS A 225 20.93 -2.52 -5.15
C LYS A 225 21.32 -1.95 -3.78
N GLU A 226 20.34 -1.50 -3.00
CA GLU A 226 20.61 -0.94 -1.67
C GLU A 226 21.23 -2.02 -0.76
N ARG A 227 20.66 -3.23 -0.80
CA ARG A 227 21.17 -4.39 -0.05
C ARG A 227 22.60 -4.75 -0.46
N SER A 228 22.93 -4.77 -1.75
CA SER A 228 24.29 -5.07 -2.21
C SER A 228 25.29 -4.03 -1.71
N MET A 229 24.94 -2.74 -1.79
CA MET A 229 25.80 -1.65 -1.29
C MET A 229 26.08 -1.77 0.22
N VAL A 230 25.08 -2.15 1.02
CA VAL A 230 25.25 -2.36 2.46
C VAL A 230 26.17 -3.56 2.74
N LEU A 231 25.99 -4.67 2.02
CA LEU A 231 26.84 -5.87 2.15
C LEU A 231 28.30 -5.56 1.79
N ASP A 232 28.54 -4.83 0.71
CA ASP A 232 29.89 -4.43 0.27
C ASP A 232 30.60 -3.57 1.33
N LYS A 233 29.88 -2.59 1.89
CA LYS A 233 30.39 -1.75 2.99
C LYS A 233 30.75 -2.58 4.22
N MET A 234 29.93 -3.57 4.58
CA MET A 234 30.22 -4.47 5.70
C MET A 234 31.42 -5.38 5.42
N GLY A 235 31.54 -5.91 4.19
CA GLY A 235 32.70 -6.69 3.75
C GLY A 235 34.00 -5.90 3.85
N HIS A 236 33.98 -4.63 3.42
CA HIS A 236 35.11 -3.71 3.56
C HIS A 236 35.47 -3.45 5.04
N LYS A 237 34.48 -3.22 5.90
CA LYS A 237 34.72 -3.05 7.36
C LYS A 237 35.35 -4.30 7.98
N LYS A 238 34.82 -5.49 7.68
CA LYS A 238 35.35 -6.77 8.17
C LYS A 238 36.82 -6.97 7.75
N CYS A 239 37.14 -6.69 6.49
CA CYS A 239 38.51 -6.77 5.98
C CYS A 239 39.47 -5.81 6.72
N LYS A 240 39.04 -4.56 6.98
CA LYS A 240 39.83 -3.58 7.77
C LYS A 240 40.11 -4.07 9.20
N ILE A 241 39.08 -4.58 9.89
CA ILE A 241 39.22 -5.12 11.26
C ILE A 241 40.17 -6.32 11.26
N GLN A 242 40.05 -7.23 10.30
CA GLN A 242 40.91 -8.41 10.22
C GLN A 242 42.38 -8.05 9.97
N LYS A 243 42.65 -7.05 9.12
CA LYS A 243 44.01 -6.51 8.91
C LYS A 243 44.57 -5.88 10.19
N LEU A 244 43.76 -5.16 10.95
CA LEU A 244 44.17 -4.55 12.22
C LEU A 244 44.50 -5.63 13.27
N LEU A 245 43.64 -6.64 13.42
CA LEU A 245 43.88 -7.76 14.35
C LEU A 245 45.17 -8.51 14.03
N LYS A 246 45.43 -8.82 12.74
CA LYS A 246 46.70 -9.43 12.32
C LYS A 246 47.91 -8.56 12.66
N LYS A 247 47.81 -7.23 12.51
CA LYS A 247 48.89 -6.30 12.89
C LYS A 247 49.13 -6.29 14.40
N ILE A 248 48.08 -6.26 15.21
CA ILE A 248 48.19 -6.29 16.68
C ILE A 248 48.81 -7.61 17.14
N GLN A 249 48.39 -8.73 16.56
CA GLN A 249 48.94 -10.05 16.88
C GLN A 249 50.43 -10.14 16.54
N LYS A 250 50.84 -9.66 15.35
CA LYS A 250 52.27 -9.57 14.98
C LYS A 250 53.07 -8.71 15.94
N LYS A 251 52.54 -7.55 16.36
CA LYS A 251 53.21 -6.68 17.35
C LYS A 251 53.34 -7.34 18.73
N LYS A 252 52.31 -8.07 19.18
CA LYS A 252 52.36 -8.82 20.46
C LYS A 252 53.41 -9.94 20.41
N ILE A 253 53.48 -10.67 19.31
CA ILE A 253 54.51 -11.71 19.09
C ILE A 253 55.90 -11.08 19.11
N ALA A 254 56.13 -10.02 18.33
CA ALA A 254 57.44 -9.34 18.29
C ALA A 254 57.88 -8.86 19.69
N LYS A 255 56.95 -8.31 20.49
CA LYS A 255 57.23 -7.89 21.87
C LYS A 255 57.52 -9.05 22.84
N TYR A 256 57.08 -10.26 22.54
CA TYR A 256 57.37 -11.46 23.33
C TYR A 256 58.76 -12.04 23.04
N TYR A 257 59.33 -11.72 21.87
CA TYR A 257 60.63 -12.19 21.39
C TYR A 257 61.68 -11.06 21.30
N SER A 258 61.40 -9.89 21.89
CA SER A 258 62.35 -8.80 22.15
C SER A 258 62.62 -8.71 23.65
#